data_AF-A0A3C0EK27-F1
#
_entry.id   AF-A0A3C0EK27-F1
#
_cell.length_a   1.000
_cell.length_b   1.000
_cell.length_c   1.000
_cell.angle_alpha   90.00
_cell.angle_beta   90.00
_cell.angle_gamma   90.00
#
_symmetry.space_group_name_H-M   'P 1'
#
loop_
_entity.id
_entity.type
_entity.pdbx_description
1 polymer ?
#
loop_
_entity_poly.entity_id
_entity_poly.type
_entity_poly.pdbx_seq_one_letter_code
_entity_poly.pdbx_strand_id
1 'polypeptide(L)'
;AQMDGAILVVAADDGPMPQTREHVLLARQVNVPKLVVFLNKVDLVEDEELIELIEMEVQELLVKYDFEEDTPIVRGAAFPALQNPSDETANKCIGDLMDAIDTWIPEPQRETDKPFLMSIEDVFSIKGRGTVGTGRIERGVVKVGDEVEIVGLRDTRKTTITGVEMFNKTMDSGQAGDNCGCLLRGVEKEELERGQVLAKPGTITPHTNFEAEVYVLTKEEGGRHSPFFSGYKPQFYFRTTDVTGSIKLMGGAEMCMPGDNIAVEVELGKPIALEEQSRFAVREGGRTVGSGVVTKILA
;
A
#
# COMPACT_ATOMS: atom_id res chain seq x y z
N ALA A 1 -1.10 -2.02 1.73
CA ALA A 1 0.06 -2.81 1.28
C ALA A 1 0.77 -1.99 0.21
N GLN A 2 2.05 -1.70 0.39
CA GLN A 2 2.87 -1.04 -0.63
C GLN A 2 3.26 -2.13 -1.63
N MET A 3 2.89 -1.97 -2.89
CA MET A 3 3.18 -2.93 -3.97
C MET A 3 4.36 -2.38 -4.78
N ASP A 4 5.46 -3.14 -4.83
CA ASP A 4 6.69 -2.77 -5.58
C ASP A 4 6.55 -3.02 -7.09
N GLY A 5 5.51 -3.76 -7.49
CA GLY A 5 5.10 -4.00 -8.87
C GLY A 5 3.84 -4.86 -8.87
N ALA A 6 3.17 -4.98 -10.02
CA ALA A 6 2.02 -5.89 -10.15
C ALA A 6 1.94 -6.55 -11.53
N ILE A 7 1.28 -7.70 -11.58
CA ILE A 7 0.99 -8.43 -12.82
C ILE A 7 -0.45 -8.11 -13.22
N LEU A 8 -0.64 -7.49 -14.39
CA LEU A 8 -1.95 -7.28 -15.00
C LEU A 8 -2.29 -8.46 -15.91
N VAL A 9 -3.28 -9.27 -15.53
CA VAL A 9 -3.73 -10.40 -16.37
C VAL A 9 -4.91 -9.95 -17.23
N VAL A 10 -4.75 -10.07 -18.55
CA VAL A 10 -5.79 -9.75 -19.54
C VAL A 10 -6.05 -11.01 -20.35
N ALA A 11 -7.32 -11.31 -20.63
CA ALA A 11 -7.71 -12.46 -21.41
C ALA A 11 -7.71 -12.09 -22.91
N ALA A 12 -7.01 -12.85 -23.76
CA ALA A 12 -6.87 -12.56 -25.19
C ALA A 12 -8.18 -12.73 -25.97
N ASP A 13 -9.16 -13.47 -25.42
CA ASP A 13 -10.49 -13.63 -26.01
C ASP A 13 -11.45 -12.46 -25.66
N ASP A 14 -11.21 -11.77 -24.54
CA ASP A 14 -12.09 -10.70 -24.03
C ASP A 14 -11.49 -9.29 -24.20
N GLY A 15 -10.17 -9.17 -24.22
CA GLY A 15 -9.46 -7.89 -24.20
C GLY A 15 -9.60 -7.11 -22.89
N PRO A 16 -9.28 -5.80 -22.87
CA PRO A 16 -9.35 -4.97 -21.67
C PRO A 16 -10.81 -4.64 -21.26
N MET A 17 -11.26 -5.29 -20.19
CA MET A 17 -12.60 -5.13 -19.60
C MET A 17 -12.70 -3.92 -18.64
N PRO A 18 -13.91 -3.50 -18.22
CA PRO A 18 -14.07 -2.41 -17.24
C PRO A 18 -13.27 -2.61 -15.95
N GLN A 19 -13.20 -3.86 -15.44
CA GLN A 19 -12.38 -4.19 -14.26
C GLN A 19 -10.88 -4.02 -14.53
N THR A 20 -10.41 -4.33 -15.75
CA THR A 20 -9.00 -4.09 -16.15
C THR A 20 -8.67 -2.61 -16.04
N ARG A 21 -9.55 -1.74 -16.52
CA ARG A 21 -9.38 -0.28 -16.44
C ARG A 21 -9.37 0.21 -15.00
N GLU A 22 -10.28 -0.30 -14.18
CA GLU A 22 -10.35 0.01 -12.75
C GLU A 22 -9.06 -0.40 -12.02
N HIS A 23 -8.54 -1.60 -12.28
CA HIS A 23 -7.29 -2.06 -11.65
C HIS A 23 -6.07 -1.25 -12.08
N VAL A 24 -5.96 -0.87 -13.37
CA VAL A 24 -4.87 -0.01 -13.84
C VAL A 24 -4.94 1.36 -13.17
N LEU A 25 -6.12 1.95 -13.08
CA LEU A 25 -6.35 3.21 -12.38
C LEU A 25 -5.98 3.12 -10.89
N LEU A 26 -6.47 2.09 -10.20
CA LEU A 26 -6.17 1.85 -8.79
C LEU A 26 -4.67 1.64 -8.55
N ALA A 27 -4.02 0.83 -9.40
CA ALA A 27 -2.57 0.60 -9.34
C ALA A 27 -1.80 1.92 -9.42
N ARG A 28 -2.24 2.84 -10.29
CA ARG A 28 -1.66 4.19 -10.34
C ARG A 28 -1.92 4.99 -9.06
N GLN A 29 -3.16 5.00 -8.56
CA GLN A 29 -3.55 5.74 -7.34
C GLN A 29 -2.78 5.28 -6.09
N VAL A 30 -2.46 3.98 -6.01
CA VAL A 30 -1.66 3.43 -4.91
C VAL A 30 -0.14 3.47 -5.18
N ASN A 31 0.29 4.11 -6.27
CA ASN A 31 1.69 4.24 -6.72
C ASN A 31 2.40 2.89 -6.92
N VAL A 32 1.75 1.92 -7.57
CA VAL A 32 2.48 0.78 -8.14
C VAL A 32 3.45 1.34 -9.18
N PRO A 33 4.77 1.16 -9.03
CA PRO A 33 5.75 1.84 -9.86
C PRO A 33 5.86 1.22 -11.26
N LYS A 34 5.65 -0.10 -11.37
CA LYS A 34 5.80 -0.88 -12.61
C LYS A 34 4.72 -1.95 -12.71
N LEU A 35 4.23 -2.17 -13.93
CA LEU A 35 3.35 -3.29 -14.27
C LEU A 35 4.06 -4.21 -15.25
N VAL A 36 3.71 -5.50 -15.21
CA VAL A 36 3.97 -6.46 -16.29
C VAL A 36 2.63 -7.05 -16.70
N VAL A 37 2.36 -7.13 -17.99
CA VAL A 37 1.11 -7.68 -18.50
C VAL A 37 1.30 -9.14 -18.87
N PHE A 38 0.36 -9.98 -18.46
CA PHE A 38 0.22 -11.34 -18.98
C PHE A 38 -1.06 -11.43 -19.81
N LEU A 39 -0.90 -11.51 -21.13
CA LEU A 39 -2.00 -11.74 -22.07
C LEU A 39 -2.28 -13.23 -22.12
N ASN A 40 -3.25 -13.66 -21.32
CA ASN A 40 -3.59 -15.04 -21.05
C ASN A 40 -4.62 -15.58 -22.06
N LYS A 41 -4.78 -16.91 -22.10
CA LYS A 41 -5.70 -17.64 -22.97
C LYS A 41 -5.42 -17.45 -24.48
N VAL A 42 -4.17 -17.22 -24.84
CA VAL A 42 -3.77 -17.12 -26.26
C VAL A 42 -4.08 -18.42 -27.02
N ASP A 43 -4.12 -19.56 -26.31
CA ASP A 43 -4.54 -20.86 -26.85
C ASP A 43 -6.00 -20.93 -27.32
N LEU A 44 -6.85 -19.97 -26.92
CA LEU A 44 -8.25 -19.90 -27.32
C LEU A 44 -8.50 -18.97 -28.53
N VAL A 45 -7.47 -18.28 -29.01
CA VAL A 45 -7.56 -17.31 -30.10
C VAL A 45 -6.71 -17.81 -31.27
N GLU A 46 -7.36 -18.08 -32.40
CA GLU A 46 -6.67 -18.59 -33.61
C GLU A 46 -6.11 -17.46 -34.50
N ASP A 47 -6.64 -16.23 -34.34
CA ASP A 47 -6.29 -15.07 -35.15
C ASP A 47 -5.20 -14.23 -34.48
N GLU A 48 -3.99 -14.26 -35.05
CA GLU A 48 -2.84 -13.50 -34.56
C GLU A 48 -3.06 -11.98 -34.67
N GLU A 49 -3.80 -11.50 -35.67
CA GLU A 49 -4.07 -10.07 -35.84
C GLU A 49 -4.96 -9.55 -34.71
N LEU A 50 -5.87 -10.38 -34.19
CA LEU A 50 -6.70 -10.03 -33.04
C LEU A 50 -5.89 -9.93 -31.75
N ILE A 51 -4.91 -10.84 -31.55
CA ILE A 51 -4.01 -10.80 -30.40
C ILE A 51 -3.18 -9.50 -30.44
N GLU A 52 -2.61 -9.16 -31.59
CA GLU A 52 -1.85 -7.91 -31.77
C GLU A 52 -2.71 -6.67 -31.51
N LEU A 53 -3.97 -6.66 -31.99
CA LEU A 53 -4.90 -5.57 -31.71
C LEU A 53 -5.16 -5.41 -30.19
N ILE A 54 -5.37 -6.51 -29.48
CA ILE A 54 -5.62 -6.48 -28.03
C ILE A 54 -4.38 -6.00 -27.27
N GLU A 55 -3.18 -6.39 -27.69
CA GLU A 55 -1.95 -5.84 -27.11
C GLU A 55 -1.87 -4.33 -27.27
N MET A 56 -2.20 -3.81 -28.46
CA MET A 56 -2.26 -2.37 -28.70
C MET A 56 -3.28 -1.69 -27.78
N GLU A 57 -4.49 -2.26 -27.63
CA GLU A 57 -5.51 -1.69 -26.73
C GLU A 57 -5.08 -1.68 -25.26
N VAL A 58 -4.39 -2.74 -24.80
CA VAL A 58 -3.83 -2.80 -23.46
C VAL A 58 -2.72 -1.77 -23.29
N GLN A 59 -1.84 -1.62 -24.28
CA GLN A 59 -0.77 -0.63 -24.26
C GLN A 59 -1.32 0.80 -24.19
N GLU A 60 -2.32 1.12 -25.00
CA GLU A 60 -3.01 2.42 -24.95
C GLU A 60 -3.68 2.67 -23.60
N LEU A 61 -4.27 1.64 -22.99
CA LEU A 61 -4.86 1.72 -21.65
C LEU A 61 -3.81 2.05 -20.58
N LEU A 62 -2.64 1.41 -20.64
CA LEU A 62 -1.53 1.66 -19.71
C LEU A 62 -1.02 3.10 -19.84
N VAL A 63 -0.74 3.54 -21.08
CA VAL A 63 -0.27 4.90 -21.38
C VAL A 63 -1.27 5.95 -20.92
N LYS A 64 -2.57 5.71 -21.13
CA LYS A 64 -3.66 6.61 -20.68
C LYS A 64 -3.62 6.87 -19.16
N TYR A 65 -3.14 5.92 -18.37
CA TYR A 65 -3.04 6.02 -16.91
C TYR A 65 -1.59 6.20 -16.43
N ASP A 66 -0.73 6.78 -17.28
CA ASP A 66 0.64 7.17 -17.00
C ASP A 66 1.60 6.01 -16.63
N PHE A 67 1.36 4.81 -17.18
CA PHE A 67 2.34 3.73 -17.22
C PHE A 67 3.16 3.78 -18.52
N GLU A 68 4.33 3.13 -18.54
CA GLU A 68 5.28 3.30 -19.64
C GLU A 68 4.87 2.59 -20.94
N GLU A 69 5.19 3.22 -22.07
CA GLU A 69 4.92 2.71 -23.42
C GLU A 69 5.63 1.38 -23.74
N ASP A 70 6.71 1.07 -23.03
CA ASP A 70 7.51 -0.14 -23.16
C ASP A 70 7.20 -1.19 -22.06
N THR A 71 6.06 -1.06 -21.38
CA THR A 71 5.59 -2.07 -20.43
C THR A 71 5.56 -3.46 -21.09
N PRO A 72 6.25 -4.48 -20.53
CA PRO A 72 6.29 -5.81 -21.13
C PRO A 72 4.93 -6.47 -21.13
N ILE A 73 4.56 -7.01 -22.29
CA ILE A 73 3.39 -7.86 -22.48
C ILE A 73 3.87 -9.27 -22.86
N VAL A 74 3.54 -10.25 -22.00
CA VAL A 74 3.89 -11.66 -22.22
C VAL A 74 2.64 -12.43 -22.63
N ARG A 75 2.67 -13.01 -23.84
CA ARG A 75 1.63 -13.88 -24.39
C ARG A 75 1.71 -15.26 -23.78
N GLY A 76 0.57 -15.84 -23.39
CA GLY A 76 0.59 -17.20 -22.84
C GLY A 76 -0.75 -17.82 -22.55
N ALA A 77 -0.66 -19.03 -22.00
CA ALA A 77 -1.79 -19.86 -21.62
C ALA A 77 -1.51 -20.46 -20.24
N ALA A 78 -1.97 -19.80 -19.18
CA ALA A 78 -1.72 -20.23 -17.81
C ALA A 78 -2.40 -21.57 -17.46
N PHE A 79 -3.53 -21.90 -18.10
CA PHE A 79 -4.26 -23.13 -17.81
C PHE A 79 -3.50 -24.38 -18.29
N PRO A 80 -2.99 -24.46 -19.53
CA PRO A 80 -2.07 -25.52 -19.94
C PRO A 80 -0.83 -25.67 -19.05
N ALA A 81 -0.20 -24.55 -18.65
CA ALA A 81 0.95 -24.54 -17.74
C ALA A 81 0.60 -25.19 -16.38
N LEU A 82 -0.55 -24.81 -15.81
CA LEU A 82 -1.05 -25.36 -14.55
C LEU A 82 -1.37 -26.86 -14.64
N GLN A 83 -1.94 -27.32 -15.75
CA GLN A 83 -2.29 -28.74 -15.95
C GLN A 83 -1.04 -29.61 -16.17
N ASN A 84 0.03 -29.04 -16.71
CA ASN A 84 1.24 -29.77 -17.09
C ASN A 84 2.50 -29.13 -16.48
N PRO A 85 2.65 -29.14 -15.14
CA PRO A 85 3.74 -28.42 -14.45
C PRO A 85 5.15 -28.98 -14.73
N SER A 86 5.26 -30.15 -15.36
CA SER A 86 6.54 -30.74 -15.77
C SER A 86 6.83 -30.59 -17.27
N ASP A 87 5.91 -29.99 -18.03
CA ASP A 87 6.09 -29.74 -19.46
C ASP A 87 6.73 -28.36 -19.68
N GLU A 88 7.99 -28.35 -20.12
CA GLU A 88 8.74 -27.10 -20.36
C GLU A 88 8.07 -26.22 -21.42
N THR A 89 7.38 -26.79 -22.40
CA THR A 89 6.72 -26.04 -23.46
C THR A 89 5.49 -25.32 -22.92
N ALA A 90 4.66 -26.03 -22.15
CA ALA A 90 3.48 -25.45 -21.52
C ALA A 90 3.85 -24.36 -20.50
N ASN A 91 4.96 -24.56 -19.77
CA ASN A 91 5.43 -23.61 -18.76
C ASN A 91 6.27 -22.46 -19.30
N LYS A 92 6.68 -22.49 -20.57
CA LYS A 92 7.56 -21.46 -21.16
C LYS A 92 7.00 -20.04 -20.95
N CYS A 93 5.70 -19.84 -21.15
CA CYS A 93 5.08 -18.52 -20.99
C CYS A 93 5.14 -18.00 -19.54
N ILE A 94 5.16 -18.89 -18.54
CA ILE A 94 5.34 -18.51 -17.14
C ILE A 94 6.80 -18.16 -16.87
N GLY A 95 7.74 -18.91 -17.45
CA GLY A 95 9.17 -18.56 -17.42
C GLY A 95 9.42 -17.17 -18.02
N ASP A 96 8.91 -16.93 -19.23
CA ASP A 96 9.02 -15.63 -19.91
C ASP A 96 8.38 -14.49 -19.08
N LEU A 97 7.26 -14.77 -18.40
CA LEU A 97 6.62 -13.82 -17.47
C LEU A 97 7.52 -13.50 -16.27
N MET A 98 8.15 -14.51 -15.67
CA MET A 98 9.08 -14.31 -14.56
C MET A 98 10.32 -13.54 -14.99
N ASP A 99 10.88 -13.86 -16.17
CA ASP A 99 12.02 -13.13 -16.74
C ASP A 99 11.67 -11.65 -17.00
N ALA A 100 10.46 -11.38 -17.49
CA ALA A 100 9.95 -10.03 -17.68
C ALA A 100 9.82 -9.29 -16.33
N ILE A 101 9.30 -9.95 -15.30
CA ILE A 101 9.22 -9.40 -13.94
C ILE A 101 10.62 -9.04 -13.41
N ASP A 102 11.55 -9.98 -13.46
CA ASP A 102 12.92 -9.80 -12.92
C ASP A 102 13.68 -8.70 -13.64
N THR A 103 13.40 -8.49 -14.93
CA THR A 103 14.08 -7.46 -15.75
C THR A 103 13.41 -6.09 -15.64
N TRP A 104 12.09 -6.05 -15.56
CA TRP A 104 11.31 -4.82 -15.69
C TRP A 104 10.97 -4.16 -14.36
N ILE A 105 10.68 -4.96 -13.33
CA ILE A 105 10.35 -4.44 -12.01
C ILE A 105 11.67 -4.26 -11.27
N PRO A 106 12.12 -3.01 -11.04
CA PRO A 106 13.40 -2.79 -10.37
C PRO A 106 13.31 -3.35 -8.95
N GLU A 107 14.42 -3.90 -8.47
CA GLU A 107 14.52 -4.26 -7.06
C GLU A 107 14.24 -2.98 -6.23
N PRO A 108 13.20 -2.98 -5.37
CA PRO A 108 12.83 -1.79 -4.64
C PRO A 108 14.00 -1.39 -3.75
N GLN A 109 14.45 -0.15 -3.88
CA GLN A 109 15.49 0.37 -3.03
C GLN A 109 14.97 0.40 -1.59
N ARG A 110 15.40 -0.57 -0.79
CA ARG A 110 15.08 -0.62 0.64
C ARG A 110 15.65 0.63 1.28
N GLU A 111 14.80 1.44 1.91
CA GLU A 111 15.17 2.70 2.56
C GLU A 111 15.92 2.47 3.89
N THR A 112 16.96 1.63 3.87
CA THR A 112 17.71 1.19 5.06
C THR A 112 18.52 2.29 5.72
N ASP A 113 18.90 3.32 4.96
CA ASP A 113 19.64 4.49 5.47
C ASP A 113 18.73 5.49 6.22
N LYS A 114 17.41 5.36 6.11
CA LYS A 114 16.48 6.23 6.83
C LYS A 114 16.29 5.77 8.28
N PRO A 115 15.77 6.64 9.17
CA PRO A 115 15.41 6.21 10.52
C PRO A 115 14.40 5.07 10.53
N PHE A 116 14.61 4.10 11.42
CA PHE A 116 13.72 2.96 11.61
C PHE A 116 12.27 3.40 11.83
N LEU A 117 11.36 2.79 11.07
CA LEU A 117 9.92 2.91 11.24
C LEU A 117 9.25 1.58 10.87
N MET A 118 8.45 1.04 11.78
CA MET A 118 7.68 -0.19 11.59
C MET A 118 6.24 0.03 12.00
N SER A 119 5.31 -0.28 11.10
CA SER A 119 3.88 -0.31 11.40
C SER A 119 3.52 -1.50 12.27
N ILE A 120 2.73 -1.30 13.32
CA ILE A 120 2.21 -2.41 14.12
C ILE A 120 0.91 -2.90 13.49
N GLU A 121 0.92 -4.17 13.08
CA GLU A 121 -0.21 -4.89 12.50
C GLU A 121 -0.91 -5.80 13.52
N ASP A 122 -0.14 -6.45 14.39
CA ASP A 122 -0.65 -7.33 15.45
C ASP A 122 0.26 -7.32 16.69
N VAL A 123 -0.28 -7.77 17.82
CA VAL A 123 0.39 -7.75 19.13
C VAL A 123 0.21 -9.08 19.85
N PHE A 124 1.34 -9.72 20.16
CA PHE A 124 1.40 -10.97 20.90
C PHE A 124 2.06 -10.76 22.26
N SER A 125 1.69 -11.58 23.23
CA SER A 125 2.41 -11.67 24.51
C SER A 125 2.98 -13.06 24.66
N ILE A 126 4.29 -13.14 24.86
CA ILE A 126 5.00 -14.40 25.10
C ILE A 126 5.25 -14.50 26.60
N LYS A 127 4.58 -15.46 27.25
CA LYS A 127 4.69 -15.71 28.69
C LYS A 127 6.16 -15.86 29.09
N GLY A 128 6.62 -14.97 29.98
CA GLY A 128 7.99 -14.98 30.49
C GLY A 128 9.05 -14.32 29.60
N ARG A 129 8.70 -13.85 28.39
CA ARG A 129 9.61 -13.08 27.51
C ARG A 129 9.19 -11.61 27.35
N GLY A 130 7.89 -11.33 27.23
CA GLY A 130 7.37 -9.98 27.06
C GLY A 130 6.39 -9.84 25.89
N THR A 131 6.15 -8.61 25.46
CA THR A 131 5.20 -8.26 24.39
C THR A 131 5.93 -8.09 23.06
N VAL A 132 5.36 -8.66 22.00
CA VAL A 132 5.87 -8.61 20.63
C VAL A 132 4.90 -7.83 19.77
N GLY A 133 5.38 -6.75 19.14
CA GLY A 133 4.67 -6.09 18.04
C GLY A 133 5.13 -6.67 16.72
N THR A 134 4.20 -7.09 15.86
CA THR A 134 4.51 -7.61 14.53
C THR A 134 4.07 -6.65 13.45
N GLY A 135 4.84 -6.57 12.38
CA GLY A 135 4.44 -5.88 11.15
C GLY A 135 5.61 -5.71 10.19
N ARG A 136 5.36 -4.95 9.12
CA ARG A 136 6.37 -4.62 8.11
C ARG A 136 7.21 -3.42 8.54
N ILE A 137 8.53 -3.55 8.42
CA ILE A 137 9.44 -2.42 8.53
C ILE A 137 9.28 -1.56 7.27
N GLU A 138 8.76 -0.35 7.43
CA GLU A 138 8.56 0.61 6.32
C GLU A 138 9.89 1.15 5.82
N ARG A 139 10.79 1.51 6.75
CA ARG A 139 12.10 2.07 6.45
C ARG A 139 13.10 1.84 7.59
N GLY A 140 14.37 2.00 7.26
CA GLY A 140 15.49 1.87 8.18
C GLY A 140 15.83 0.43 8.56
N VAL A 141 16.65 0.32 9.60
CA VAL A 141 17.12 -0.94 10.18
C VAL A 141 16.93 -0.88 11.69
N VAL A 142 16.51 -1.98 12.28
CA VAL A 142 16.44 -2.18 13.73
C VAL A 142 17.31 -3.35 14.13
N LYS A 143 18.05 -3.21 15.23
CA LYS A 143 18.89 -4.26 15.81
C LYS A 143 18.41 -4.60 17.22
N VAL A 144 18.70 -5.82 17.63
CA VAL A 144 18.53 -6.20 19.04
C VAL A 144 19.41 -5.28 19.91
N GLY A 145 18.80 -4.65 20.90
CA GLY A 145 19.42 -3.67 21.79
C GLY A 145 19.09 -2.21 21.45
N ASP A 146 18.51 -1.92 20.29
CA ASP A 146 18.17 -0.54 19.91
C ASP A 146 17.04 0.03 20.80
N GLU A 147 17.16 1.31 21.16
CA GLU A 147 16.08 2.09 21.76
C GLU A 147 15.09 2.53 20.67
N VAL A 148 13.80 2.35 20.93
CA VAL A 148 12.70 2.74 20.04
C VAL A 148 11.60 3.46 20.81
N GLU A 149 10.78 4.21 20.09
CA GLU A 149 9.55 4.82 20.59
C GLU A 149 8.33 4.13 20.02
N ILE A 150 7.32 3.93 20.87
CA ILE A 150 5.97 3.52 20.50
C ILE A 150 5.18 4.81 20.30
N VAL A 151 4.78 5.10 19.06
CA VAL A 151 4.18 6.38 18.68
C VAL A 151 2.77 6.18 18.12
N GLY A 152 1.83 7.04 18.52
CA GLY A 152 0.46 7.07 18.02
C GLY A 152 -0.57 6.53 19.03
N LEU A 153 -1.82 6.95 18.84
CA LEU A 153 -3.04 6.65 19.60
C LEU A 153 -3.05 7.08 21.08
N ARG A 154 -1.86 7.18 21.69
CA ARG A 154 -1.59 7.45 23.10
C ARG A 154 -0.29 8.24 23.25
N ASP A 155 0.07 8.57 24.49
CA ASP A 155 1.33 9.20 24.82
C ASP A 155 2.52 8.34 24.36
N THR A 156 3.52 9.00 23.77
CA THR A 156 4.71 8.33 23.25
C THR A 156 5.54 7.75 24.39
N ARG A 157 5.97 6.48 24.23
CA ARG A 157 6.76 5.78 25.23
C ARG A 157 8.01 5.18 24.62
N LYS A 158 9.15 5.33 25.32
CA LYS A 158 10.41 4.69 24.97
C LYS A 158 10.48 3.25 25.49
N THR A 159 11.11 2.38 24.70
CA THR A 159 11.44 1.00 25.08
C THR A 159 12.69 0.54 24.34
N THR A 160 13.12 -0.69 24.58
CA THR A 160 14.28 -1.31 23.94
C THR A 160 13.85 -2.59 23.24
N ILE A 161 14.34 -2.79 22.03
CA ILE A 161 14.19 -4.04 21.27
C ILE A 161 15.07 -5.10 21.92
N THR A 162 14.46 -6.19 22.37
CA THR A 162 15.17 -7.31 23.03
C THR A 162 15.21 -8.57 22.18
N GLY A 163 14.52 -8.57 21.05
CA GLY A 163 14.56 -9.64 20.06
C GLY A 163 13.90 -9.19 18.77
N VAL A 164 14.43 -9.68 17.65
CA VAL A 164 13.82 -9.58 16.33
C VAL A 164 13.62 -11.00 15.81
N GLU A 165 12.43 -11.30 15.31
CA GLU A 165 12.07 -12.64 14.86
C GLU A 165 11.37 -12.59 13.49
N MET A 166 11.77 -13.47 12.57
CA MET A 166 11.14 -13.64 11.25
C MET A 166 10.94 -15.13 11.00
N PHE A 167 9.73 -15.56 10.64
CA PHE A 167 9.42 -16.96 10.32
C PHE A 167 9.93 -17.99 11.35
N ASN A 168 9.68 -17.73 12.65
CA ASN A 168 10.15 -18.55 13.78
C ASN A 168 11.69 -18.66 13.91
N LYS A 169 12.45 -17.72 13.33
CA LYS A 169 13.90 -17.62 13.48
C LYS A 169 14.28 -16.31 14.15
N THR A 170 15.13 -16.41 15.16
CA THR A 170 15.73 -15.24 15.81
C THR A 170 16.76 -14.62 14.88
N MET A 171 16.70 -13.30 14.76
CA MET A 171 17.57 -12.49 13.92
C MET A 171 18.30 -11.47 14.78
N ASP A 172 19.51 -11.07 14.36
CA ASP A 172 20.24 -9.99 15.01
C ASP A 172 19.69 -8.59 14.64
N SER A 173 19.01 -8.51 13.49
CA SER A 173 18.42 -7.28 12.96
C SER A 173 17.23 -7.55 12.03
N GLY A 174 16.44 -6.52 11.79
CA GLY A 174 15.45 -6.45 10.72
C GLY A 174 15.64 -5.16 9.91
N GLN A 175 15.29 -5.19 8.63
CA GLN A 175 15.44 -4.06 7.72
C GLN A 175 14.17 -3.77 6.94
N ALA A 176 14.12 -2.60 6.30
CA ALA A 176 13.01 -2.19 5.44
C ALA A 176 12.59 -3.30 4.48
N GLY A 177 11.27 -3.54 4.41
CA GLY A 177 10.63 -4.60 3.64
C GLY A 177 10.37 -5.89 4.43
N ASP A 178 11.08 -6.14 5.53
CA ASP A 178 10.90 -7.37 6.31
C ASP A 178 9.60 -7.34 7.11
N ASN A 179 8.88 -8.46 7.13
CA ASN A 179 7.80 -8.71 8.07
C ASN A 179 8.38 -9.43 9.29
N CYS A 180 8.46 -8.73 10.43
CA CYS A 180 9.13 -9.24 11.62
C CYS A 180 8.31 -9.00 12.90
N GLY A 181 8.61 -9.78 13.93
CA GLY A 181 8.18 -9.54 15.30
C GLY A 181 9.30 -8.89 16.11
N CYS A 182 9.00 -7.76 16.75
CA CYS A 182 9.90 -7.06 17.66
C CYS A 182 9.48 -7.27 19.11
N LEU A 183 10.32 -7.95 19.91
CA LEU A 183 10.10 -8.15 21.34
C LEU A 183 10.52 -6.90 22.13
N LEU A 184 9.60 -6.31 22.87
CA LEU A 184 9.78 -5.05 23.58
C LEU A 184 10.03 -5.25 25.07
N ARG A 185 10.98 -4.50 25.62
CA ARG A 185 11.31 -4.53 27.05
C ARG A 185 10.27 -3.79 27.88
N GLY A 186 9.67 -4.49 28.85
CA GLY A 186 8.84 -3.88 29.89
C GLY A 186 7.56 -3.21 29.35
N VAL A 187 7.08 -3.65 28.20
CA VAL A 187 5.81 -3.22 27.60
C VAL A 187 4.80 -4.34 27.83
N GLU A 188 3.67 -4.02 28.45
CA GLU A 188 2.55 -4.93 28.63
C GLU A 188 1.69 -4.98 27.36
N LYS A 189 0.84 -6.01 27.23
CA LYS A 189 0.06 -6.23 26.00
C LYS A 189 -0.91 -5.06 25.76
N GLU A 190 -1.46 -4.51 26.82
CA GLU A 190 -2.45 -3.44 26.83
C GLU A 190 -1.83 -2.08 26.47
N GLU A 191 -0.50 -1.98 26.48
CA GLU A 191 0.27 -0.77 26.21
C GLU A 191 0.72 -0.68 24.74
N LEU A 192 0.52 -1.75 23.97
CA LEU A 192 0.84 -1.84 22.55
C LEU A 192 -0.42 -2.22 21.77
N GLU A 193 -0.78 -1.43 20.77
CA GLU A 193 -1.94 -1.73 19.94
C GLU A 193 -1.68 -1.50 18.45
N ARG A 194 -2.44 -2.21 17.61
CA ARG A 194 -2.47 -2.00 16.17
C ARG A 194 -2.81 -0.54 15.87
N GLY A 195 -2.09 0.06 14.92
CA GLY A 195 -2.23 1.47 14.56
C GLY A 195 -1.15 2.37 15.12
N GLN A 196 -0.41 1.90 16.13
CA GLN A 196 0.83 2.53 16.56
C GLN A 196 1.99 2.13 15.62
N VAL A 197 3.09 2.87 15.73
CA VAL A 197 4.34 2.55 15.04
C VAL A 197 5.46 2.38 16.06
N LEU A 198 6.42 1.52 15.75
CA LEU A 198 7.74 1.53 16.38
C LEU A 198 8.67 2.40 15.53
N ALA A 199 9.31 3.39 16.14
CA ALA A 199 10.18 4.30 15.42
C ALA A 199 11.49 4.55 16.17
N LYS A 200 12.53 4.96 15.43
CA LYS A 200 13.73 5.52 16.03
C LYS A 200 13.33 6.76 16.87
N PRO A 201 13.84 6.93 18.10
CA PRO A 201 13.41 8.01 18.97
C PRO A 201 13.52 9.40 18.33
N GLY A 202 12.47 10.20 18.44
CA GLY A 202 12.41 11.58 17.94
C GLY A 202 12.34 11.73 16.42
N THR A 203 12.09 10.65 15.66
CA THR A 203 12.11 10.70 14.18
C THR A 203 10.72 10.78 13.54
N ILE A 204 9.67 10.50 14.31
CA ILE A 204 8.27 10.74 13.92
C ILE A 204 7.50 11.09 15.18
N THR A 205 6.60 12.07 15.08
CA THR A 205 5.79 12.55 16.20
C THR A 205 4.31 12.33 15.94
N PRO A 206 3.49 12.21 16.99
CA PRO A 206 2.06 11.99 16.83
C PRO A 206 1.32 13.34 16.65
N HIS A 207 0.42 13.42 15.67
CA HIS A 207 -0.31 14.62 15.30
C HIS A 207 -1.82 14.35 15.17
N THR A 208 -2.63 15.36 15.46
CA THR A 208 -4.10 15.35 15.25
C THR A 208 -4.54 16.27 14.13
N ASN A 209 -3.80 17.36 13.88
CA ASN A 209 -4.18 18.40 12.93
C ASN A 209 -3.19 18.46 11.76
N PHE A 210 -3.70 18.49 10.55
CA PHE A 210 -2.87 18.63 9.34
C PHE A 210 -3.68 19.19 8.16
N GLU A 211 -2.97 19.79 7.21
CA GLU A 211 -3.48 20.08 5.86
C GLU A 211 -3.14 18.90 4.93
N ALA A 212 -4.04 18.61 3.98
CA ALA A 212 -3.86 17.55 3.01
C ALA A 212 -4.51 17.90 1.66
N GLU A 213 -4.00 17.28 0.60
CA GLU A 213 -4.69 17.19 -0.69
C GLU A 213 -5.40 15.84 -0.74
N VAL A 214 -6.70 15.87 -1.08
CA VAL A 214 -7.54 14.67 -1.14
C VAL A 214 -8.21 14.57 -2.50
N TYR A 215 -8.00 13.45 -3.17
CA TYR A 215 -8.80 13.01 -4.30
C TYR A 215 -10.04 12.27 -3.80
N VAL A 216 -11.22 12.71 -4.22
CA VAL A 216 -12.50 12.08 -3.86
C VAL A 216 -12.92 11.14 -4.97
N LEU A 217 -13.08 9.86 -4.62
CA LEU A 217 -13.44 8.84 -5.60
C LEU A 217 -14.83 9.11 -6.18
N THR A 218 -14.95 8.94 -7.50
CA THR A 218 -16.21 8.94 -8.23
C THR A 218 -17.08 7.75 -7.83
N LYS A 219 -18.35 7.77 -8.24
CA LYS A 219 -19.27 6.64 -8.03
C LYS A 219 -18.77 5.38 -8.74
N GLU A 220 -18.20 5.55 -9.93
CA GLU A 220 -17.69 4.47 -10.78
C GLU A 220 -16.45 3.81 -10.16
N GLU A 221 -15.64 4.57 -9.41
CA GLU A 221 -14.51 4.06 -8.61
C GLU A 221 -14.93 3.50 -7.24
N GLY A 222 -16.23 3.31 -7.01
CA GLY A 222 -16.76 2.78 -5.74
C GLY A 222 -16.83 3.80 -4.60
N GLY A 223 -16.65 5.09 -4.91
CA GLY A 223 -16.72 6.21 -3.98
C GLY A 223 -18.14 6.66 -3.63
N ARG A 224 -18.29 7.95 -3.33
CA ARG A 224 -19.57 8.52 -2.91
C ARG A 224 -20.48 8.79 -4.11
N HIS A 225 -21.79 8.66 -3.88
CA HIS A 225 -22.82 9.10 -4.83
C HIS A 225 -23.14 10.59 -4.73
N SER A 226 -22.96 11.16 -3.54
CA SER A 226 -23.34 12.54 -3.21
C SER A 226 -22.14 13.33 -2.70
N PRO A 227 -22.15 14.65 -2.90
CA PRO A 227 -21.11 15.52 -2.36
C PRO A 227 -21.02 15.45 -0.84
N PHE A 228 -19.94 15.99 -0.30
CA PHE A 228 -19.83 16.30 1.12
C PHE A 228 -19.44 17.77 1.34
N PHE A 229 -19.64 18.21 2.58
CA PHE A 229 -19.44 19.59 3.01
C PHE A 229 -18.44 19.61 4.18
N SER A 230 -17.95 20.80 4.53
CA SER A 230 -17.21 21.00 5.78
C SER A 230 -18.00 20.47 6.98
N GLY A 231 -17.29 19.82 7.92
CA GLY A 231 -17.89 19.12 9.06
C GLY A 231 -18.22 17.65 8.77
N TYR A 232 -17.95 17.14 7.57
CA TYR A 232 -17.99 15.71 7.27
C TYR A 232 -16.99 14.96 8.18
N LYS A 233 -17.42 13.83 8.77
CA LYS A 233 -16.64 13.05 9.75
C LYS A 233 -16.38 11.60 9.31
N PRO A 234 -15.52 11.37 8.31
CA PRO A 234 -15.13 10.03 7.89
C PRO A 234 -14.15 9.37 8.86
N GLN A 235 -13.79 8.13 8.55
CA GLN A 235 -12.62 7.45 9.11
C GLN A 235 -11.42 7.67 8.18
N PHE A 236 -10.27 8.01 8.75
CA PHE A 236 -9.01 8.14 8.05
C PHE A 236 -8.17 6.90 8.33
N TYR A 237 -7.85 6.16 7.27
CA TYR A 237 -7.03 4.97 7.35
C TYR A 237 -5.56 5.33 7.14
N PHE A 238 -4.79 5.27 8.23
CA PHE A 238 -3.35 5.45 8.23
C PHE A 238 -2.68 4.12 8.52
N ARG A 239 -1.84 3.65 7.58
CA ARG A 239 -1.05 2.42 7.68
C ARG A 239 -1.91 1.18 8.02
N THR A 240 -2.16 0.95 9.30
CA THR A 240 -2.85 -0.22 9.84
C THR A 240 -4.14 0.12 10.62
N THR A 241 -4.47 1.40 10.82
CA THR A 241 -5.61 1.82 11.66
C THR A 241 -6.52 2.85 11.01
N ASP A 242 -7.80 2.77 11.36
CA ASP A 242 -8.81 3.77 11.09
C ASP A 242 -8.96 4.72 12.29
N VAL A 243 -8.93 6.03 12.04
CA VAL A 243 -9.22 7.07 13.05
C VAL A 243 -10.29 8.01 12.53
N THR A 244 -11.37 8.19 13.28
CA THR A 244 -12.39 9.18 12.94
C THR A 244 -11.79 10.59 13.06
N GLY A 245 -12.04 11.42 12.05
CA GLY A 245 -11.67 12.83 12.07
C GLY A 245 -12.74 13.69 11.43
N SER A 246 -12.55 15.01 11.42
CA SER A 246 -13.42 15.95 10.73
C SER A 246 -12.68 16.67 9.61
N ILE A 247 -13.38 16.96 8.52
CA ILE A 247 -12.86 17.66 7.34
C ILE A 247 -13.38 19.08 7.32
N LYS A 248 -12.49 20.04 7.07
CA LYS A 248 -12.81 21.42 6.72
C LYS A 248 -12.24 21.72 5.34
N LEU A 249 -13.12 22.11 4.42
CA LEU A 249 -12.74 22.46 3.05
C LEU A 249 -11.96 23.77 3.05
N MET A 250 -10.87 23.83 2.26
CA MET A 250 -10.06 25.03 2.10
C MET A 250 -10.41 25.78 0.80
N GLY A 251 -9.82 26.95 0.60
CA GLY A 251 -9.94 27.70 -0.65
C GLY A 251 -11.33 28.31 -0.92
N GLY A 252 -12.22 28.34 0.08
CA GLY A 252 -13.59 28.87 -0.08
C GLY A 252 -14.56 27.89 -0.76
N ALA A 253 -14.18 26.63 -0.95
CA ALA A 253 -15.08 25.62 -1.48
C ALA A 253 -16.22 25.33 -0.49
N GLU A 254 -17.47 25.41 -0.95
CA GLU A 254 -18.64 25.11 -0.12
C GLU A 254 -18.93 23.61 -0.03
N MET A 255 -18.64 22.87 -1.11
CA MET A 255 -18.85 21.43 -1.22
C MET A 255 -17.77 20.78 -2.08
N CYS A 256 -17.62 19.47 -1.94
CA CYS A 256 -16.74 18.65 -2.75
C CYS A 256 -17.54 17.55 -3.46
N MET A 257 -17.42 17.49 -4.78
CA MET A 257 -18.10 16.50 -5.62
C MET A 257 -17.24 15.23 -5.77
N PRO A 258 -17.87 14.05 -5.94
CA PRO A 258 -17.14 12.86 -6.37
C PRO A 258 -16.35 13.11 -7.66
N GLY A 259 -15.05 12.82 -7.65
CA GLY A 259 -14.10 13.09 -8.75
C GLY A 259 -13.22 14.33 -8.56
N ASP A 260 -13.48 15.16 -7.54
CA ASP A 260 -12.68 16.36 -7.29
C ASP A 260 -11.35 16.06 -6.58
N ASN A 261 -10.36 16.93 -6.79
CA ASN A 261 -9.20 17.08 -5.91
C ASN A 261 -9.40 18.34 -5.06
N ILE A 262 -9.25 18.21 -3.74
CA ILE A 262 -9.49 19.31 -2.82
C ILE A 262 -8.46 19.38 -1.70
N ALA A 263 -7.99 20.60 -1.42
CA ALA A 263 -7.25 20.93 -0.22
C ALA A 263 -8.18 20.96 0.99
N VAL A 264 -7.80 20.24 2.04
CA VAL A 264 -8.57 20.12 3.28
C VAL A 264 -7.70 20.28 4.51
N GLU A 265 -8.30 20.82 5.56
CA GLU A 265 -7.78 20.76 6.92
C GLU A 265 -8.50 19.61 7.64
N VAL A 266 -7.73 18.72 8.28
CA VAL A 266 -8.23 17.54 8.98
C VAL A 266 -7.88 17.62 10.46
N GLU A 267 -8.88 17.34 11.30
CA GLU A 267 -8.72 17.15 12.76
C GLU A 267 -9.10 15.71 13.13
N LEU A 268 -8.13 14.92 13.57
CA LEU A 268 -8.31 13.54 14.02
C LEU A 268 -8.73 13.47 15.48
N GLY A 269 -9.62 12.53 15.81
CA GLY A 269 -10.05 12.29 17.19
C GLY A 269 -9.01 11.61 18.09
N LYS A 270 -7.90 11.10 17.51
CA LYS A 270 -6.76 10.53 18.22
C LYS A 270 -5.46 10.92 17.50
N PRO A 271 -4.36 11.10 18.23
CA PRO A 271 -3.09 11.48 17.62
C PRO A 271 -2.49 10.27 16.86
N ILE A 272 -2.00 10.48 15.65
CA ILE A 272 -1.39 9.43 14.80
C ILE A 272 0.03 9.83 14.44
N ALA A 273 0.94 8.87 14.34
CA ALA A 273 2.30 9.11 13.87
C ALA A 273 2.26 9.58 12.41
N LEU A 274 2.51 10.87 12.18
CA LEU A 274 2.42 11.51 10.87
C LEU A 274 3.69 12.28 10.56
N GLU A 275 3.98 12.34 9.27
CA GLU A 275 4.99 13.20 8.66
C GLU A 275 4.37 13.82 7.40
N GLU A 276 4.92 14.93 6.94
CA GLU A 276 4.56 15.47 5.62
C GLU A 276 4.78 14.38 4.55
N GLN A 277 3.91 14.37 3.54
CA GLN A 277 3.82 13.33 2.51
C GLN A 277 3.29 11.97 2.99
N SER A 278 2.86 11.84 4.25
CA SER A 278 2.12 10.64 4.70
C SER A 278 0.85 10.48 3.88
N ARG A 279 0.65 9.29 3.30
CA ARG A 279 -0.55 8.95 2.54
C ARG A 279 -1.60 8.30 3.43
N PHE A 280 -2.86 8.53 3.11
CA PHE A 280 -3.99 7.95 3.82
C PHE A 280 -5.18 7.71 2.89
N ALA A 281 -6.09 6.83 3.30
CA ALA A 281 -7.38 6.67 2.64
C ALA A 281 -8.48 7.27 3.50
N VAL A 282 -9.45 7.92 2.87
CA VAL A 282 -10.69 8.37 3.51
C VAL A 282 -11.72 7.26 3.34
N ARG A 283 -12.33 6.82 4.44
CA ARG A 283 -13.25 5.69 4.47
C ARG A 283 -14.58 6.04 5.14
N GLU A 284 -15.63 5.43 4.61
CA GLU A 284 -17.00 5.57 5.08
C GLU A 284 -17.68 4.20 5.04
N GLY A 285 -18.23 3.74 6.17
CA GLY A 285 -18.87 2.42 6.24
C GLY A 285 -17.97 1.26 5.80
N GLY A 286 -16.66 1.37 6.03
CA GLY A 286 -15.66 0.38 5.62
C GLY A 286 -15.19 0.46 4.16
N ARG A 287 -15.79 1.33 3.34
CA ARG A 287 -15.40 1.55 1.93
C ARG A 287 -14.48 2.75 1.81
N THR A 288 -13.51 2.68 0.90
CA THR A 288 -12.68 3.84 0.54
C THR A 288 -13.49 4.78 -0.33
N VAL A 289 -13.53 6.05 0.05
CA VAL A 289 -14.25 7.11 -0.66
C VAL A 289 -13.33 8.25 -1.12
N GLY A 290 -12.06 8.21 -0.73
CA GLY A 290 -11.04 9.16 -1.16
C GLY A 290 -9.64 8.68 -0.81
N SER A 291 -8.65 9.29 -1.44
CA SER A 291 -7.22 9.08 -1.20
C SER A 291 -6.55 10.42 -0.96
N GLY A 292 -5.71 10.51 0.07
CA GLY A 292 -5.11 11.77 0.47
C GLY A 292 -3.62 11.68 0.77
N VAL A 293 -2.97 12.83 0.72
CA VAL A 293 -1.58 13.03 1.11
C VAL A 293 -1.48 14.23 2.04
N VAL A 294 -0.83 14.04 3.19
CA VAL A 294 -0.55 15.12 4.14
C VAL A 294 0.40 16.11 3.47
N THR A 295 -0.01 17.36 3.32
CA THR A 295 0.83 18.42 2.74
C THR A 295 1.59 19.18 3.80
N LYS A 296 0.98 19.36 4.98
CA LYS A 296 1.57 20.14 6.07
C LYS A 296 1.00 19.72 7.41
N ILE A 297 1.87 19.58 8.42
CA ILE A 297 1.44 19.30 9.78
C ILE A 297 1.11 20.61 10.50
N LEU A 298 0.00 20.62 11.22
CA LEU A 298 -0.42 21.76 12.05
C LEU A 298 -0.10 21.49 13.52
N ALA A 299 0.22 22.57 14.24
CA ALA A 299 0.52 22.55 15.67
C ALA A 299 -0.74 22.38 16.53
#